data_AF-A0A1D2QS09-F1
#
_entry.id   AF-A0A1D2QS09-F1
#
_cell.length_a   1.000
_cell.length_b   1.000
_cell.length_c   1.000
_cell.angle_alpha   90.00
_cell.angle_beta   90.00
_cell.angle_gamma   90.00
#
_symmetry.space_group_name_H-M   'P 1'
#
loop_
_entity.id
_entity.type
_entity.pdbx_description
1 polymer ?
#
loop_
_entity_poly.entity_id
_entity_poly.type
_entity_poly.pdbx_seq_one_letter_code
_entity_poly.pdbx_strand_id
1 'polypeptide(L)'
;MRKLCKSTKPSLDVAYYEFYSFKTNGESPRVAFYSSWIGYDKFGREVRIPRSLNGLKSIDGIRGIFESPVYVVESDKQLLSWLFNWHGVALITEELAKDYFHSRFNRRHRVADNVPSELIEACNEDYNDNVAS
;
A
#
# COMPACT_ATOMS: atom_id res chain seq x y z
N MET A 1 13.27 -10.10 -15.48
CA MET A 1 12.89 -9.16 -14.40
C MET A 1 11.86 -9.74 -13.44
N ARG A 2 10.65 -10.15 -13.89
CA ARG A 2 9.60 -10.72 -13.00
C ARG A 2 10.06 -11.82 -12.04
N LYS A 3 10.78 -12.83 -12.54
CA LYS A 3 11.31 -13.94 -11.73
C LYS A 3 12.32 -13.46 -10.67
N LEU A 4 13.16 -12.49 -11.03
CA LEU A 4 14.15 -11.90 -10.14
C LEU A 4 13.44 -11.18 -8.98
N CYS A 5 12.52 -10.26 -9.27
CA CYS A 5 11.73 -9.56 -8.25
C CYS A 5 10.94 -10.51 -7.33
N LYS A 6 10.51 -11.68 -7.84
CA LYS A 6 9.84 -12.71 -7.04
C LYS A 6 10.80 -13.44 -6.08
N SER A 7 12.07 -13.60 -6.43
CA SER A 7 13.07 -14.30 -5.61
C SER A 7 13.87 -13.36 -4.70
N THR A 8 13.98 -12.08 -5.05
CA THR A 8 14.74 -11.08 -4.27
C THR A 8 14.21 -10.98 -2.84
N LYS A 9 15.13 -10.80 -1.89
CA LYS A 9 14.81 -10.45 -0.51
C LYS A 9 15.01 -8.93 -0.31
N PRO A 10 14.10 -8.26 0.40
CA PRO A 10 14.23 -6.83 0.69
C PRO A 10 15.45 -6.61 1.58
N SER A 11 16.13 -5.48 1.38
CA SER A 11 17.19 -5.04 2.28
C SER A 11 16.66 -4.81 3.69
N LEU A 12 17.50 -5.04 4.70
CA LEU A 12 17.17 -4.77 6.09
C LEU A 12 17.22 -3.28 6.45
N ASP A 13 18.02 -2.52 5.69
CA ASP A 13 18.33 -1.12 6.00
C ASP A 13 17.36 -0.16 5.29
N VAL A 14 16.37 -0.70 4.58
CA VAL A 14 15.43 0.06 3.76
C VAL A 14 14.02 -0.24 4.24
N ALA A 15 13.20 0.81 4.41
CA ALA A 15 11.78 0.64 4.68
C ALA A 15 11.04 0.23 3.42
N TYR A 16 10.25 -0.84 3.51
CA TYR A 16 9.37 -1.29 2.43
C TYR A 16 7.92 -1.17 2.83
N TYR A 17 7.08 -0.87 1.86
CA TYR A 17 5.64 -0.75 1.97
C TYR A 17 4.97 -1.82 1.14
N GLU A 18 3.93 -2.44 1.70
CA GLU A 18 3.17 -3.47 1.01
C GLU A 18 2.03 -2.84 0.21
N PHE A 19 2.00 -3.20 -1.07
CA PHE A 19 0.93 -2.82 -1.98
C PHE A 19 0.42 -4.05 -2.73
N TYR A 20 -0.84 -4.00 -3.14
CA TYR A 20 -1.49 -5.01 -3.96
C TYR A 20 -2.05 -4.35 -5.22
N SER A 21 -1.47 -4.65 -6.38
CA SER A 21 -1.99 -4.20 -7.67
C SER A 21 -3.08 -5.15 -8.15
N PHE A 22 -4.25 -4.61 -8.47
CA PHE A 22 -5.34 -5.35 -9.10
C PHE A 22 -5.06 -5.51 -10.59
N LYS A 23 -5.47 -6.66 -11.17
CA LYS A 23 -5.56 -6.77 -12.63
C LYS A 23 -6.67 -5.85 -13.12
N THR A 24 -6.34 -4.93 -14.01
CA THR A 24 -7.31 -4.04 -14.63
C THR A 24 -7.50 -4.46 -16.08
N ASN A 25 -8.75 -4.51 -16.55
CA ASN A 25 -9.09 -4.87 -17.93
C ASN A 25 -8.89 -3.67 -18.88
N GLY A 26 -7.68 -3.11 -18.89
CA GLY A 26 -7.33 -1.92 -19.69
C GLY A 26 -7.58 -0.57 -19.00
N GLU A 27 -8.02 -0.58 -17.73
CA GLU A 27 -8.16 0.64 -16.92
C GLU A 27 -6.84 1.02 -16.21
N SER A 28 -6.79 2.25 -15.69
CA SER A 28 -5.67 2.73 -14.89
C SER A 28 -5.43 1.81 -13.68
N PRO A 29 -4.18 1.47 -13.33
CA PRO A 29 -3.87 0.56 -12.24
C PRO A 29 -4.49 1.05 -10.93
N ARG A 30 -5.24 0.18 -10.26
CA ARG A 30 -5.66 0.39 -8.87
C ARG A 30 -4.78 -0.44 -7.96
N VAL A 31 -4.42 0.12 -6.83
CA VAL A 31 -3.46 -0.48 -5.91
C VAL A 31 -3.96 -0.36 -4.47
N ALA A 32 -4.30 -1.47 -3.82
CA ALA A 32 -4.52 -1.45 -2.38
C ALA A 32 -3.19 -1.38 -1.61
N PHE A 33 -3.18 -0.87 -0.38
CA PHE A 33 -1.96 -0.81 0.43
C PHE A 33 -2.20 -1.19 1.88
N TYR A 34 -1.17 -1.79 2.50
CA TYR A 34 -1.17 -2.04 3.94
C TYR A 34 -1.02 -0.72 4.68
N SER A 35 -1.98 -0.41 5.56
CA SER A 35 -2.19 0.94 6.07
C SER A 35 -2.29 1.01 7.58
N SER A 36 -1.99 2.20 8.12
CA SER A 36 -2.30 2.59 9.49
C SER A 36 -3.32 3.73 9.51
N TRP A 37 -4.26 3.65 10.45
CA TRP A 37 -5.16 4.74 10.80
C TRP A 37 -4.38 5.91 11.42
N ILE A 38 -4.73 7.15 11.03
CA ILE A 38 -4.11 8.38 11.55
C ILE A 38 -5.11 9.39 12.11
N GLY A 39 -6.40 9.05 12.14
CA GLY A 39 -7.47 9.93 12.61
C GLY A 39 -8.76 9.78 11.80
N TYR A 40 -9.76 10.58 12.13
CA TYR A 40 -11.01 10.67 11.39
C TYR A 40 -11.09 11.99 10.62
N ASP A 41 -11.77 11.99 9.48
CA ASP A 41 -12.13 13.23 8.79
C ASP A 41 -13.38 13.87 9.42
N LYS A 42 -13.75 15.07 8.95
CA LYS A 42 -14.91 15.82 9.46
C LYS A 42 -16.27 15.11 9.31
N PHE A 43 -16.32 13.98 8.61
CA PHE A 43 -17.52 13.20 8.40
C PHE A 43 -17.51 11.88 9.21
N GLY A 44 -16.52 11.68 10.09
CA GLY A 44 -16.38 10.44 10.85
C GLY A 44 -15.69 9.30 10.10
N ARG A 45 -15.18 9.53 8.87
CA ARG A 45 -14.49 8.48 8.11
C ARG A 45 -13.05 8.33 8.54
N GLU A 46 -12.56 7.10 8.58
CA GLU A 46 -11.14 6.85 8.82
C GLU A 46 -10.27 7.52 7.76
N VAL A 47 -9.18 8.15 8.21
CA VAL A 47 -8.09 8.60 7.37
C VAL A 47 -6.93 7.65 7.59
N ARG A 48 -6.53 6.95 6.53
CA ARG A 48 -5.44 5.96 6.58
C ARG A 48 -4.29 6.34 5.65
N ILE A 49 -3.07 5.98 6.04
CA ILE A 49 -1.87 6.16 5.21
C ILE A 49 -1.14 4.83 5.04
N PRO A 50 -0.36 4.65 3.96
CA PRO A 50 0.51 3.48 3.83
C PRO A 50 1.45 3.36 5.03
N ARG A 51 1.67 2.13 5.48
CA ARG A 51 2.55 1.78 6.60
C ARG A 51 3.68 0.87 6.14
N SER A 52 4.90 1.12 6.62
CA SER A 52 6.03 0.25 6.34
C SER A 52 5.91 -1.09 7.06
N LEU A 53 6.43 -2.14 6.44
CA LEU A 53 6.68 -3.41 7.08
C LEU A 53 7.94 -3.31 7.94
N ASN A 54 7.89 -3.82 9.17
CA ASN A 54 9.06 -3.92 10.03
C ASN A 54 9.79 -5.26 9.79
N GLY A 55 10.90 -5.23 9.04
CA GLY A 55 11.95 -6.25 9.02
C GLY A 55 11.73 -7.51 8.16
N LEU A 56 12.82 -8.28 7.99
CA LEU A 56 12.94 -9.51 7.17
C LEU A 56 11.92 -10.62 7.46
N LYS A 57 11.40 -10.68 8.69
CA LYS A 57 10.46 -11.75 9.09
C LYS A 57 9.14 -11.70 8.32
N SER A 58 8.82 -10.56 7.70
CA SER A 58 7.58 -10.41 6.94
C SER A 58 7.63 -11.16 5.60
N ILE A 59 8.69 -11.05 4.80
CA ILE A 59 8.60 -11.54 3.41
C ILE A 59 8.59 -13.05 3.28
N ASP A 60 9.41 -13.77 4.04
CA ASP A 60 9.46 -15.23 3.98
C ASP A 60 8.17 -15.83 4.60
N GLY A 61 7.62 -15.17 5.63
CA GLY A 61 6.31 -15.49 6.20
C GLY A 61 5.16 -15.23 5.22
N ILE A 62 5.11 -14.04 4.60
CA ILE A 62 4.11 -13.68 3.59
C ILE A 62 4.21 -14.65 2.40
N ARG A 63 5.41 -14.93 1.88
CA ARG A 63 5.59 -15.91 0.80
C ARG A 63 5.23 -17.35 1.19
N GLY A 64 5.34 -17.70 2.48
CA GLY A 64 4.94 -19.01 3.00
C GLY A 64 3.43 -19.14 3.20
N ILE A 65 2.72 -18.04 3.45
CA ILE A 65 1.27 -18.01 3.69
C ILE A 65 0.50 -17.81 2.38
N PHE A 66 1.00 -16.97 1.48
CA PHE A 66 0.33 -16.65 0.23
C PHE A 66 0.77 -17.59 -0.89
N GLU A 67 -0.20 -18.23 -1.55
CA GLU A 67 0.03 -18.95 -2.81
C GLU A 67 0.42 -18.01 -3.97
N SER A 68 0.20 -16.70 -3.78
CA SER A 68 0.49 -15.65 -4.74
C SER A 68 1.92 -15.11 -4.61
N PRO A 69 2.58 -14.74 -5.72
CA PRO A 69 3.92 -14.19 -5.70
C PRO A 69 3.98 -12.83 -4.99
N VAL A 70 4.94 -12.68 -4.07
CA VAL A 70 5.31 -11.40 -3.46
C VAL A 70 6.57 -10.86 -4.14
N TYR A 71 6.44 -9.72 -4.81
CA TYR A 71 7.53 -9.07 -5.54
C TYR A 71 8.27 -8.06 -4.66
N VAL A 72 9.59 -7.94 -4.82
CA VAL A 72 10.37 -6.81 -4.31
C VAL A 72 10.63 -5.85 -5.47
N VAL A 73 10.25 -4.58 -5.28
CA VAL A 73 10.25 -3.51 -6.30
C VAL A 73 11.06 -2.32 -5.79
N GLU A 74 12.15 -2.03 -6.50
CA GLU A 74 13.24 -1.13 -6.07
C GLU A 74 13.67 -0.18 -7.20
N SER A 75 12.92 -0.13 -8.31
CA SER A 75 13.11 0.87 -9.37
C SER A 75 11.82 1.15 -10.12
N ASP A 76 11.75 2.31 -10.78
CA ASP A 76 10.62 2.74 -11.62
C ASP A 76 10.23 1.68 -12.66
N LYS A 77 11.22 1.09 -13.33
CA LYS A 77 10.99 0.07 -14.35
C LYS A 77 10.32 -1.18 -13.78
N GLN A 78 10.71 -1.58 -12.57
CA GLN A 78 10.08 -2.70 -11.87
C GLN A 78 8.67 -2.34 -11.41
N LEU A 79 8.47 -1.11 -10.91
CA LEU A 79 7.17 -0.61 -10.48
C LEU A 79 6.17 -0.60 -11.63
N LEU A 80 6.51 0.01 -12.76
CA LEU A 80 5.67 0.02 -13.96
C LEU A 80 5.40 -1.39 -14.48
N SER A 81 6.43 -2.26 -14.49
CA SER A 81 6.23 -3.66 -14.89
C SER A 81 5.24 -4.39 -13.97
N TRP A 82 5.30 -4.12 -12.67
CA TRP A 82 4.39 -4.69 -11.69
C TRP A 82 2.97 -4.15 -11.85
N LEU A 83 2.79 -2.83 -11.94
CA LEU A 83 1.48 -2.16 -12.07
C LEU A 83 0.70 -2.62 -13.29
N PHE A 84 1.37 -2.81 -14.43
CA PHE A 84 0.71 -3.03 -15.72
C PHE A 84 0.77 -4.45 -16.25
N ASN A 85 1.62 -5.33 -15.69
CA ASN A 85 1.82 -6.67 -16.26
C ASN A 85 1.79 -7.81 -15.25
N TRP A 86 2.39 -7.63 -14.07
CA TRP A 86 2.56 -8.75 -13.13
C TRP A 86 1.41 -8.82 -12.14
N HIS A 87 1.03 -7.66 -11.59
CA HIS A 87 0.01 -7.48 -10.57
C HIS A 87 0.28 -8.28 -9.28
N GLY A 88 -0.63 -8.22 -8.30
CA GLY A 88 -0.50 -8.90 -7.01
C GLY A 88 0.33 -8.12 -5.99
N VAL A 89 0.83 -8.82 -4.97
CA VAL A 89 1.53 -8.21 -3.83
C VAL A 89 2.96 -7.77 -4.22
N ALA A 90 3.32 -6.54 -3.89
CA ALA A 90 4.68 -6.05 -3.96
C ALA A 90 5.10 -5.31 -2.68
N LEU A 91 6.38 -5.48 -2.33
CA LEU A 91 7.09 -4.65 -1.39
C LEU A 91 7.86 -3.58 -2.16
N ILE A 92 7.51 -2.33 -1.93
CA ILE A 92 8.04 -1.17 -2.64
C ILE A 92 8.87 -0.35 -1.65
N THR A 93 10.05 0.11 -2.05
CA THR A 93 10.86 0.98 -1.18
C THR A 93 10.11 2.26 -0.83
N GLU A 94 10.41 2.84 0.32
CA GLU A 94 9.78 4.07 0.79
C GLU A 94 9.87 5.23 -0.22
N GLU A 95 11.05 5.42 -0.81
CA GLU A 95 11.30 6.46 -1.83
C GLU A 95 10.33 6.31 -3.00
N LEU A 96 10.33 5.15 -3.66
CA LEU A 96 9.43 4.85 -4.78
C LEU A 96 7.96 4.95 -4.40
N ALA A 97 7.58 4.44 -3.24
CA ALA A 97 6.21 4.47 -2.78
C ALA A 97 5.73 5.91 -2.56
N LYS A 98 6.56 6.76 -1.94
CA LYS A 98 6.25 8.17 -1.73
C LYS A 98 6.21 8.93 -3.04
N ASP A 99 7.11 8.67 -3.98
CA ASP A 99 7.14 9.39 -5.26
C ASP A 99 5.88 9.09 -6.09
N TYR A 100 5.54 7.81 -6.27
CA TYR A 100 4.43 7.40 -7.11
C TYR A 100 3.06 7.51 -6.43
N PHE A 101 2.99 7.37 -5.11
CA PHE A 101 1.72 7.38 -4.36
C PHE A 101 1.67 8.51 -3.33
N HIS A 102 2.38 9.62 -3.55
CA HIS A 102 2.53 10.73 -2.59
C HIS A 102 1.21 11.20 -1.97
N SER A 103 0.12 11.24 -2.75
CA SER A 103 -1.20 11.67 -2.31
C SER A 103 -1.77 10.80 -1.18
N ARG A 104 -1.34 9.54 -1.09
CA ARG A 104 -1.74 8.61 -0.03
C ARG A 104 -0.91 8.73 1.23
N PHE A 105 0.32 9.24 1.13
CA PHE A 105 1.16 9.57 2.28
C PHE A 105 0.81 10.94 2.87
N ASN A 106 0.50 11.92 2.03
CA ASN A 106 0.19 13.28 2.46
C ASN A 106 -1.30 13.48 2.74
N ARG A 107 -1.79 12.91 3.85
CA ARG A 107 -3.22 12.94 4.20
C ARG A 107 -3.54 13.54 5.56
N ARG A 108 -2.52 14.00 6.31
CA ARG A 108 -2.72 14.57 7.65
C ARG A 108 -3.67 15.77 7.65
N HIS A 109 -3.66 16.56 6.58
CA HIS A 109 -4.59 17.69 6.40
C HIS A 109 -6.07 17.29 6.32
N ARG A 110 -6.40 16.00 6.12
CA ARG A 110 -7.77 15.49 6.11
C ARG A 110 -8.28 15.13 7.50
N VAL A 111 -7.39 15.00 8.48
CA VAL A 111 -7.76 14.66 9.86
C VAL A 111 -8.39 15.89 10.50
N ALA A 112 -9.56 15.73 11.07
CA ALA A 112 -10.27 16.77 11.79
C ALA A 112 -10.10 16.60 13.31
N ASP A 113 -10.02 17.71 14.02
CA ASP A 113 -10.02 17.72 15.47
C ASP A 113 -11.45 17.57 16.01
N ASN A 114 -11.61 16.87 17.14
CA ASN A 114 -12.87 16.75 17.88
C ASN A 114 -14.06 16.25 17.04
N VAL A 115 -13.84 15.21 16.22
CA VAL A 115 -14.94 14.55 15.48
C VAL A 115 -15.92 13.91 16.47
N PRO A 116 -17.23 14.25 16.43
CA PRO A 116 -18.24 13.64 17.29
C PRO A 116 -18.28 12.11 17.18
N SER A 117 -18.34 11.41 18.31
CA SER A 117 -18.37 9.94 18.35
C SER A 117 -19.56 9.36 17.60
N GLU A 118 -20.71 10.04 17.63
CA GLU A 118 -21.93 9.61 16.94
C GLU A 118 -21.74 9.57 15.42
N LEU A 119 -20.92 10.48 14.86
CA LEU A 119 -20.59 10.46 13.43
C LEU A 119 -19.66 9.31 13.08
N ILE A 120 -18.72 8.97 13.96
CA ILE A 120 -17.80 7.84 13.75
C ILE A 120 -18.59 6.53 13.78
N GLU A 121 -19.47 6.36 14.76
CA GLU A 121 -20.28 5.14 14.92
C GLU A 121 -21.33 4.96 13.80
N ALA A 122 -21.91 6.06 13.31
CA ALA A 122 -22.86 6.02 12.20
C ALA A 122 -22.19 5.86 10.82
N CYS A 123 -20.88 6.05 10.73
CA CYS A 123 -20.17 5.99 9.45
C CYS A 123 -19.92 4.55 9.02
N ASN A 124 -20.36 4.20 7.81
CA ASN A 124 -19.95 2.96 7.17
C ASN A 124 -18.47 3.04 6.76
N GLU A 125 -17.73 1.93 6.91
CA GLU A 125 -16.34 1.84 6.46
C GLU A 125 -16.25 2.08 4.93
N ASP A 126 -15.41 3.04 4.53
CA ASP A 126 -15.06 3.28 3.12
C ASP A 126 -13.73 2.62 2.79
N TYR A 127 -13.78 1.40 2.27
CA TYR A 127 -12.58 0.65 1.90
C TYR A 127 -11.78 1.27 0.74
N ASN A 128 -12.34 2.25 0.00
CA ASN A 128 -11.57 2.97 -1.03
C ASN A 128 -10.46 3.83 -0.42
N ASP A 129 -10.49 4.07 0.88
CA ASP A 129 -9.46 4.85 1.56
C ASP A 129 -8.09 4.14 1.59
N ASN A 130 -8.11 2.82 1.40
CA ASN A 130 -6.94 1.95 1.31
C ASN A 130 -6.51 1.66 -0.14
N VAL A 131 -7.01 2.41 -1.13
CA VAL A 131 -6.68 2.19 -2.56
C VAL A 131 -6.04 3.44 -3.17
N ALA A 132 -4.85 3.30 -3.73
CA ALA A 132 -4.18 4.25 -4.61
C ALA A 132 -4.53 4.00 -6.09
N SER A 133 -4.40 5.03 -6.91
CA SER A 133 -4.65 5.07 -8.36
C SER A 133 -3.62 5.97 -9.01
#